data_AF-A0A7Y6FH13-F1
#
_entry.id   AF-A0A7Y6FH13-F1
#
_cell.length_a   1.000
_cell.length_b   1.000
_cell.length_c   1.000
_cell.angle_alpha   90.00
_cell.angle_beta   90.00
_cell.angle_gamma   90.00
#
_symmetry.space_group_name_H-M   'P 1'
#
loop_
_entity.id
_entity.type
_entity.pdbx_description
1 polymer ?
#
loop_
_entity_poly.entity_id
_entity_poly.type
_entity_poly.pdbx_seq_one_letter_code
_entity_poly.pdbx_strand_id
1 'polypeptide(L)' 'MNWDETGPETDEPTGPVFDDRLVDADADGEDTAVEAALRPKDLEEFVGQEKVREQLDLVLKAARARGATADH' A
#
# COMPACT_ATOMS: atom_id res chain seq x y z
N MET A 1 47.80 -3.49 38.05
CA MET A 1 47.54 -4.52 37.02
C MET A 1 47.55 -3.82 35.68
N ASN A 2 48.44 -4.24 34.78
CA ASN A 2 48.61 -3.67 33.44
C ASN A 2 47.68 -4.42 32.48
N TRP A 3 46.83 -3.70 31.75
CA TRP A 3 46.07 -4.23 30.61
C TRP A 3 46.38 -3.34 29.42
N ASP A 4 47.54 -3.61 28.82
CA ASP A 4 47.96 -3.06 27.55
C ASP A 4 47.85 -4.22 26.56
N GLU A 5 46.70 -4.36 25.90
CA GLU A 5 46.56 -5.18 24.70
C GLU A 5 45.66 -4.45 23.70
N THR A 6 46.35 -3.90 22.71
CA THR A 6 45.87 -3.28 21.48
C THR A 6 44.93 -4.19 20.68
N GLY A 7 43.70 -3.73 20.44
CA GLY A 7 42.95 -4.12 19.24
C GLY A 7 42.98 -2.95 18.26
N PRO A 8 43.52 -3.09 17.04
CA PRO A 8 43.43 -2.04 16.04
C PRO A 8 41.97 -1.91 15.58
N GLU A 9 41.50 -0.68 15.60
CA GLU A 9 40.64 -0.05 14.59
C GLU A 9 39.83 -0.99 13.68
N THR A 10 38.51 -0.96 13.82
CA THR A 10 37.60 -0.75 12.67
C THR A 10 36.33 -0.07 13.17
N ASP A 11 36.34 1.26 13.17
CA ASP A 11 35.13 2.06 13.02
C ASP A 11 34.74 2.02 11.54
N GLU A 12 34.19 0.91 11.06
CA GLU A 12 33.66 0.82 9.70
C GLU A 12 32.55 -0.24 9.68
N PRO A 13 31.27 0.14 9.58
CA PRO A 13 30.30 -0.75 8.95
C PRO A 13 30.70 -0.91 7.46
N THR A 14 31.58 -1.87 7.13
CA THR A 14 31.98 -2.16 5.73
C THR A 14 30.91 -2.97 4.98
N GLY A 15 29.67 -2.49 5.00
CA GLY A 15 28.61 -2.90 4.10
C GLY A 15 27.89 -1.65 3.63
N PRO A 16 27.35 -1.62 2.40
CA PRO A 16 26.41 -0.55 2.08
C PRO A 16 25.35 -0.60 3.17
N VAL A 17 25.16 0.50 3.90
CA VAL A 17 24.01 0.66 4.78
C VAL A 17 22.83 0.80 3.82
N PHE A 18 22.40 -0.34 3.31
CA PHE A 18 21.13 -0.45 2.65
C PHE A 18 20.09 -0.26 3.75
N ASP A 19 19.79 1.00 4.06
CA ASP A 19 18.42 1.38 4.33
C ASP A 19 17.62 1.21 3.00
N ASP A 20 17.70 0.01 2.40
CA ASP A 20 17.05 -0.39 1.14
C ASP A 20 15.62 -0.76 1.45
N ARG A 21 14.82 0.25 1.78
CA ARG A 21 13.41 0.11 1.44
C ARG A 21 13.33 0.27 -0.08
N LEU A 22 13.44 -0.86 -0.77
CA LEU A 22 13.22 -1.04 -2.22
C LEU A 22 11.83 -0.59 -2.69
N VAL A 23 10.92 -0.30 -1.76
CA VAL A 23 9.55 0.11 -2.00
C VAL A 23 9.33 1.45 -1.31
N ASP A 24 8.81 2.41 -2.09
CA ASP A 24 8.26 3.65 -1.57
C ASP A 24 6.78 3.45 -1.18
N ALA A 25 6.31 4.18 -0.18
CA ALA A 25 4.91 4.16 0.22
C ALA A 25 4.05 5.07 -0.67
N ASP A 26 4.68 6.07 -1.29
CA ASP A 26 4.02 7.00 -2.19
C ASP A 26 4.07 6.46 -3.63
N ALA A 27 2.94 6.53 -4.33
CA ALA A 27 2.86 6.24 -5.75
C ALA A 27 3.31 7.46 -6.55
N ASP A 28 4.13 7.25 -7.58
CA ASP A 28 4.46 8.33 -8.50
C ASP A 28 3.32 8.56 -9.54
N GLY A 29 3.54 9.52 -10.45
CA GLY A 29 2.54 9.87 -11.45
C GLY A 29 2.28 8.78 -12.48
N GLU A 30 3.28 7.94 -12.79
CA GLU A 30 3.14 6.81 -13.70
C GLU A 30 2.39 5.67 -13.01
N ASP A 31 2.76 5.36 -11.76
CA ASP A 31 2.08 4.37 -10.92
C ASP A 31 0.59 4.69 -10.80
N THR A 32 0.24 5.95 -10.50
CA THR A 32 -1.15 6.39 -10.36
C THR A 32 -1.93 6.20 -11.66
N ALA A 33 -1.32 6.50 -12.81
CA ALA A 33 -1.97 6.37 -14.11
C ALA A 33 -2.21 4.90 -14.47
N VAL A 34 -1.24 4.03 -14.19
CA VAL A 34 -1.36 2.58 -14.39
C VAL A 34 -2.43 1.99 -13.47
N GLU A 35 -2.41 2.34 -12.18
CA GLU A 35 -3.44 1.89 -11.23
C GLU A 35 -4.84 2.34 -11.65
N ALA A 36 -5.01 3.60 -12.06
CA ALA A 36 -6.29 4.11 -12.51
C ALA A 36 -6.84 3.34 -13.71
N ALA A 37 -5.97 2.84 -14.59
CA ALA A 37 -6.37 2.00 -15.72
C ALA A 37 -6.76 0.57 -15.31
N LEU A 38 -6.24 0.07 -14.19
CA LEU A 38 -6.53 -1.27 -13.66
C LEU A 38 -7.73 -1.32 -12.71
N ARG A 39 -8.13 -0.18 -12.14
CA ARG A 39 -9.27 -0.11 -11.22
C ARG A 39 -10.58 -0.42 -11.96
N PRO A 40 -11.42 -1.33 -11.43
CA PRO A 40 -12.73 -1.63 -12.03
C PRO A 40 -13.61 -0.39 -12.03
N LYS A 41 -14.34 -0.19 -13.13
CA LYS A 41 -15.25 0.96 -13.31
C LYS A 41 -16.61 0.67 -12.70
N ASP A 42 -17.03 -0.59 -12.81
CA ASP A 42 -18.28 -1.08 -12.26
C ASP A 42 -18.03 -2.11 -11.16
N LEU A 43 -18.95 -2.16 -10.18
CA LEU A 43 -18.87 -3.10 -9.07
C LEU A 43 -18.94 -4.58 -9.53
N GLU A 44 -19.48 -4.83 -10.72
CA GLU A 44 -19.53 -6.14 -11.37
C GLU A 44 -18.15 -6.63 -11.84
N GLU A 45 -17.25 -5.70 -12.19
CA GLU A 45 -15.88 -5.99 -12.61
C GLU A 45 -14.95 -6.24 -11.40
N PHE A 46 -15.42 -5.98 -10.18
CA PHE A 46 -14.64 -6.19 -8.96
C PHE A 46 -14.48 -7.68 -8.66
N VAL A 47 -13.25 -8.18 -8.79
CA VAL A 47 -12.93 -9.60 -8.61
C VAL A 47 -12.59 -9.90 -7.15
N GLY A 48 -13.24 -10.91 -6.59
CA GLY A 48 -13.04 -11.33 -5.20
C GLY A 48 -13.96 -10.59 -4.21
N GLN A 49 -13.78 -10.89 -2.92
CA GLN A 49 -14.57 -10.32 -1.81
C GLN A 49 -16.09 -10.28 -2.04
N GLU A 50 -16.67 -11.40 -2.48
CA GLU A 50 -18.08 -11.51 -2.90
C GLU A 50 -19.06 -10.88 -1.89
N LYS A 51 -18.90 -11.19 -0.60
CA LYS A 51 -19.73 -10.63 0.47
C LYS A 51 -19.68 -9.11 0.56
N VAL A 52 -18.50 -8.51 0.38
CA VAL A 52 -18.34 -7.05 0.43
C VAL A 52 -19.00 -6.41 -0.79
N ARG A 53 -18.80 -7.01 -1.97
CA ARG A 53 -19.43 -6.58 -3.22
C ARG A 53 -20.96 -6.57 -3.11
N GLU A 54 -21.56 -7.63 -2.54
CA GLU A 54 -23.01 -7.71 -2.32
C GLU A 54 -23.52 -6.64 -1.34
N GLN A 55 -22.78 -6.38 -0.27
CA GLN A 55 -23.14 -5.33 0.70
C GLN A 55 -23.10 -3.95 0.06
N LEU A 56 -22.03 -3.64 -0.69
CA LEU A 56 -21.90 -2.38 -1.42
C LEU A 56 -23.02 -2.23 -2.45
N ASP A 57 -23.35 -3.28 -3.20
CA ASP A 57 -24.43 -3.27 -4.17
C ASP A 57 -25.79 -2.95 -3.51
N LEU A 58 -26.09 -3.56 -2.36
CA LEU A 58 -27.30 -3.28 -1.60
C LEU A 58 -27.36 -1.81 -1.14
N VAL A 59 -26.27 -1.28 -0.60
CA VAL A 59 -26.19 0.10 -0.12
C VAL A 59 -26.37 1.09 -1.27
N LEU A 60 -25.65 0.88 -2.38
CA LEU A 60 -25.72 1.74 -3.57
C LEU A 60 -27.12 1.71 -4.20
N LYS A 61 -27.76 0.54 -4.29
CA LYS A 61 -29.14 0.41 -4.79
C LYS A 61 -30.12 1.15 -3.89
N ALA A 62 -29.99 1.02 -2.58
CA ALA A 62 -30.86 1.68 -1.63
C ALA A 62 -30.69 3.21 -1.66
N ALA A 63 -29.45 3.71 -1.78
CA ALA A 63 -29.14 5.13 -1.92
C ALA A 63 -29.73 5.71 -3.22
N ARG A 64 -29.50 5.03 -4.36
CA ARG A 64 -30.10 5.39 -5.65
C ARG A 64 -31.62 5.44 -5.58
N ALA A 65 -32.26 4.45 -4.96
CA ALA A 65 -33.72 4.43 -4.82
C ALA A 65 -34.27 5.61 -3.99
N ARG A 66 -33.50 6.12 -3.03
CA ARG A 66 -33.85 7.29 -2.22
C ARG A 66 -33.47 8.63 -2.88
N GLY A 67 -32.70 8.62 -3.96
CA GLY A 67 -32.13 9.83 -4.54
C GLY A 67 -31.12 10.54 -3.62
N ALA A 68 -30.50 9.79 -2.70
CA ALA A 68 -29.52 10.28 -1.74
C ALA A 68 -28.15 9.63 -2.00
N THR A 69 -27.10 10.20 -1.43
CA THR A 69 -25.78 9.57 -1.41
C THR A 69 -25.83 8.29 -0.58
N ALA A 70 -25.00 7.31 -0.93
CA ALA A 70 -24.76 6.18 -0.04
C ALA A 70 -24.06 6.69 1.23
N ASP A 71 -24.51 6.21 2.38
CA ASP A 71 -23.84 6.45 3.63
C ASP A 71 -22.69 5.44 3.76
N HIS A 72 -21.48 5.98 3.99
CA HIS A 72 -20.16 5.32 4.07
C HIS A 72 -19.52 4.98 2.72
#